data_AF-A0A8T1U3Z1-F1
#
_entry.id   AF-A0A8T1U3Z1-F1
#
_cell.length_a   1.000
_cell.length_b   1.000
_cell.length_c   1.000
_cell.angle_alpha   90.00
_cell.angle_beta   90.00
_cell.angle_gamma   90.00
#
_symmetry.space_group_name_H-M   'P 1'
#
loop_
_entity.id
_entity.type
_entity.pdbx_description
1 polymer ?
#
loop_
_entity_poly.entity_id
_entity_poly.type
_entity_poly.pdbx_seq_one_letter_code
_entity_poly.pdbx_strand_id
1 'polypeptide(L)'
;MQLGVQAEVKLERVAGTGIVVVACITIEKDELAARYVGEEAYHSSNTYGFAITANDVIDARYIGGMTGFANHICSPTCTVERW
;
A
#
# COMPACT_ATOMS: atom_id res chain seq x y z
N MET A 1 6.11 9.33 10.21
CA MET A 1 5.45 8.22 10.96
C MET A 1 6.50 7.29 11.58
N GLN A 2 6.79 7.42 12.88
CA GLN A 2 8.01 6.87 13.50
C GLN A 2 7.81 5.66 14.42
N LEU A 3 6.59 5.42 14.93
CA LEU A 3 6.32 4.36 15.93
C LEU A 3 5.94 3.01 15.32
N GLY A 4 5.77 2.91 14.00
CA GLY A 4 5.42 1.66 13.32
C GLY A 4 4.04 1.09 13.64
N VAL A 5 3.24 1.78 14.46
CA VAL A 5 1.84 1.43 14.73
C VAL A 5 1.07 1.51 13.42
N GLN A 6 0.41 0.43 13.05
CA GLN A 6 -0.47 0.29 11.89
C GLN A 6 -1.51 -0.79 12.20
N ALA A 7 -2.61 -0.85 11.46
CA ALA A 7 -3.63 -1.87 11.66
C ALA A 7 -3.11 -3.28 11.36
N GLU A 8 -3.76 -4.27 11.97
CA GLU A 8 -3.50 -5.68 11.66
C GLU A 8 -4.19 -6.07 10.34
N VAL A 9 -3.39 -6.49 9.37
CA VAL A 9 -3.84 -6.91 8.04
C VAL A 9 -3.25 -8.26 7.66
N LYS A 10 -3.90 -8.96 6.73
CA LYS A 10 -3.43 -10.23 6.15
C LYS A 10 -3.47 -10.20 4.63
N LEU A 11 -2.75 -11.12 4.00
CA LEU A 11 -2.86 -11.37 2.57
C LEU A 11 -3.78 -12.55 2.31
N GLU A 12 -4.67 -12.40 1.33
CA GLU A 12 -5.52 -13.48 0.86
C GLU A 12 -5.45 -13.60 -0.66
N ARG A 13 -5.61 -14.83 -1.16
CA ARG A 13 -5.69 -15.09 -2.61
C ARG A 13 -7.16 -15.15 -3.03
N VAL A 14 -7.54 -14.25 -3.93
CA VAL A 14 -8.90 -14.12 -4.46
C VAL A 14 -8.91 -14.45 -5.95
N ALA A 15 -9.81 -15.32 -6.38
CA ALA A 15 -9.95 -15.70 -7.77
C ALA A 15 -10.29 -14.46 -8.64
N GLY A 16 -9.57 -14.27 -9.74
CA GLY A 16 -9.76 -13.15 -10.67
C GLY A 16 -9.07 -11.83 -10.29
N THR A 17 -8.75 -11.62 -9.01
CA THR A 17 -8.08 -10.40 -8.54
C THR A 17 -6.61 -10.62 -8.16
N GLY A 18 -6.24 -11.85 -7.80
CA GLY A 18 -4.89 -12.19 -7.37
C GLY A 18 -4.75 -12.12 -5.85
N ILE A 19 -3.72 -11.45 -5.35
CA ILE A 19 -3.50 -11.27 -3.91
C ILE A 19 -4.15 -9.94 -3.48
N VAL A 20 -4.81 -9.95 -2.33
CA VAL A 20 -5.44 -8.76 -1.72
C VAL A 20 -4.94 -8.57 -0.30
N VAL A 21 -5.00 -7.33 0.18
CA VAL A 21 -4.82 -6.98 1.60
C VAL A 21 -6.19 -6.92 2.27
N VAL A 22 -6.35 -7.61 3.41
CA VAL A 22 -7.61 -7.67 4.16
C VAL A 22 -7.35 -7.25 5.60
N ALA A 23 -8.21 -6.38 6.14
CA ALA A 23 -8.17 -6.01 7.55
C ALA A 23 -8.57 -7.20 8.43
N CYS A 24 -7.78 -7.48 9.48
CA CYS A 24 -8.10 -8.53 10.47
C CYS A 24 -8.97 -8.00 11.61
N ILE A 25 -8.99 -6.68 11.78
CA ILE A 25 -9.74 -5.96 12.81
C ILE A 25 -10.55 -4.84 12.15
N THR A 26 -11.54 -4.30 12.88
CA THR A 26 -12.17 -3.04 12.50
C THR A 26 -11.12 -1.94 12.52
N ILE A 27 -11.08 -1.14 11.44
CA ILE A 27 -10.25 0.06 11.34
C ILE A 27 -11.23 1.23 11.31
N GLU A 28 -11.10 2.15 12.28
CA GLU A 28 -11.99 3.30 12.33
C GLU A 28 -11.66 4.29 11.20
N LYS A 29 -12.62 5.16 10.90
CA LYS A 29 -12.42 6.17 9.86
C LYS A 29 -11.22 7.07 10.22
N ASP A 30 -10.41 7.37 9.21
CA ASP A 30 -9.21 8.20 9.30
C ASP A 30 -8.07 7.59 10.15
N GLU A 31 -8.20 6.33 10.59
CA GLU A 31 -7.09 5.58 11.18
C GLU A 31 -6.11 5.07 10.11
N LEU A 32 -4.85 4.98 10.52
CA LEU A 32 -3.81 4.44 9.68
C LEU A 32 -3.99 2.93 9.48
N ALA A 33 -4.34 2.54 8.26
CA ALA A 33 -4.37 1.14 7.87
C ALA A 33 -2.95 0.53 7.82
N ALA A 34 -2.10 1.02 6.93
CA ALA A 34 -0.74 0.51 6.76
C ALA A 34 0.15 1.48 5.97
N ARG A 35 1.47 1.30 6.09
CA ARG A 35 2.46 2.11 5.36
C ARG A 35 2.84 1.49 4.02
N TYR A 36 2.85 2.31 2.97
CA TYR A 36 3.49 1.96 1.71
C TYR A 36 5.00 2.16 1.81
N VAL A 37 5.76 1.07 1.72
CA VAL A 37 7.22 1.08 1.82
C VAL A 37 7.81 0.24 0.69
N GLY A 38 9.00 0.63 0.25
CA GLY A 38 9.78 -0.05 -0.77
C GLY A 38 11.08 0.68 -1.05
N GLU A 39 11.70 0.37 -2.18
CA GLU A 39 12.94 1.03 -2.63
C GLU A 39 12.63 2.41 -3.21
N GLU A 40 13.53 3.37 -2.98
CA GLU A 40 13.49 4.66 -3.67
C GLU A 40 14.03 4.50 -5.09
N ALA A 41 13.27 4.97 -6.08
CA ALA A 41 13.64 4.92 -7.48
C ALA A 41 13.37 6.26 -8.18
N TYR A 42 14.22 6.62 -9.13
CA TYR A 42 14.05 7.79 -10.00
C TYR A 42 13.36 7.39 -11.30
N HIS A 43 12.27 8.07 -11.66
CA HIS A 43 11.53 7.87 -12.93
C HIS A 43 11.17 6.39 -13.23
N SER A 44 9.94 5.99 -12.90
CA SER A 44 9.49 4.60 -13.09
C SER A 44 8.09 4.51 -13.68
N SER A 45 7.91 3.63 -14.67
CA SER A 45 6.60 3.22 -15.20
C SER A 45 6.10 1.91 -14.58
N ASN A 46 6.67 1.52 -13.43
CA ASN A 46 6.35 0.23 -12.80
C ASN A 46 4.97 0.22 -12.15
N THR A 47 4.30 -0.94 -12.25
CA THR A 47 2.96 -1.19 -11.70
C THR A 47 2.88 -1.12 -10.17
N TYR A 48 4.02 -1.30 -9.48
CA TYR A 48 4.15 -1.22 -8.02
C TYR A 48 4.87 0.06 -7.58
N GLY A 49 4.90 1.08 -8.44
CA GLY A 49 5.46 2.38 -8.11
C GLY A 49 4.38 3.33 -7.57
N PHE A 50 4.66 3.96 -6.43
CA PHE A 50 3.91 5.14 -5.97
C PHE A 50 4.79 6.38 -6.05
N ALA A 51 4.40 7.33 -6.88
CA ALA A 51 5.07 8.62 -6.98
C ALA A 51 4.92 9.42 -5.68
N ILE A 52 6.05 9.79 -5.06
CA ILE A 52 6.09 10.71 -3.91
C ILE A 52 6.20 12.15 -4.39
N THR A 53 6.97 12.36 -5.47
CA THR A 53 7.19 13.64 -6.15
C THR A 53 7.09 13.42 -7.67
N ALA A 54 7.40 14.46 -8.46
CA ALA A 54 7.49 14.32 -9.92
C ALA A 54 8.66 13.42 -10.36
N ASN A 55 9.68 13.24 -9.51
CA ASN A 55 10.91 12.52 -9.85
C ASN A 55 11.12 11.25 -9.02
N ASP A 56 10.55 11.21 -7.81
CA ASP A 56 10.81 10.19 -6.81
C ASP A 56 9.61 9.24 -6.68
N VAL A 57 9.90 7.95 -6.72
CA VAL A 57 8.92 6.86 -6.64
C VAL A 57 9.35 5.90 -5.53
N ILE A 58 8.40 5.44 -4.72
CA ILE A 58 8.57 4.22 -3.90
C ILE A 58 8.16 3.03 -4.77
N ASP A 59 9.08 2.12 -5.04
CA ASP A 59 8.80 0.87 -5.76
C ASP A 59 8.81 -0.32 -4.79
N ALA A 60 7.65 -0.98 -4.66
CA ALA A 60 7.49 -2.13 -3.78
C ALA A 60 7.62 -3.48 -4.49
N ARG A 61 8.09 -3.53 -5.74
CA ARG A 61 8.14 -4.77 -6.55
C ARG A 61 9.03 -5.86 -5.93
N TYR A 62 10.24 -5.49 -5.50
CA TYR A 62 11.23 -6.45 -5.01
C TYR A 62 11.40 -6.39 -3.49
N ILE A 63 11.41 -5.18 -2.94
CA ILE A 63 11.48 -4.92 -1.50
C ILE A 63 10.29 -4.04 -1.16
N GLY A 64 9.45 -4.47 -0.21
CA GLY A 64 8.30 -3.69 0.20
C GLY A 64 7.49 -4.32 1.32
N GLY A 65 6.45 -3.62 1.74
CA GLY A 65 5.49 -4.08 2.74
C GLY A 65 4.28 -4.76 2.10
N MET A 66 3.37 -5.27 2.94
CA MET A 66 2.14 -5.93 2.49
C MET A 66 1.23 -5.03 1.65
N THR A 67 1.31 -3.71 1.84
CA THR A 67 0.56 -2.72 1.05
C THR A 67 0.92 -2.70 -0.42
N GLY A 68 2.04 -3.32 -0.84
CA GLY A 68 2.34 -3.57 -2.25
C GLY A 68 1.27 -4.40 -2.96
N PHE A 69 0.43 -5.14 -2.21
CA PHE A 69 -0.70 -5.91 -2.71
C PHE A 69 -2.06 -5.20 -2.54
N ALA A 70 -2.07 -3.93 -2.11
CA ALA A 70 -3.31 -3.16 -2.07
C ALA A 70 -3.79 -2.91 -3.50
N ASN A 71 -4.98 -3.40 -3.83
CA ASN A 71 -5.49 -3.34 -5.19
C ASN A 71 -6.25 -2.05 -5.46
N HIS A 72 -6.24 -1.64 -6.73
CA HIS A 72 -7.10 -0.58 -7.22
C HIS A 72 -8.56 -1.04 -7.26
N ILE A 73 -9.46 -0.18 -6.78
CA ILE A 73 -10.91 -0.31 -6.93
C ILE A 73 -11.50 1.08 -7.19
N CYS A 74 -12.50 1.16 -8.08
CA CYS A 74 -13.09 2.45 -8.48
C CYS A 74 -13.86 3.16 -7.35
N SER A 75 -14.27 2.43 -6.30
CA SER A 75 -14.89 2.97 -5.10
C SER A 75 -14.11 2.46 -3.88
N PRO A 76 -13.01 3.15 -3.51
CA PRO A 76 -12.08 2.66 -2.52
C PRO A 76 -12.58 2.83 -1.10
N THR A 77 -12.12 1.92 -0.23
CA THR A 77 -12.34 1.95 1.22
C THR A 77 -11.19 2.62 1.98
N CYS A 78 -10.07 2.89 1.31
CA CYS A 78 -8.89 3.53 1.88
C CYS A 78 -8.35 4.61 0.94
N THR A 79 -7.68 5.61 1.52
CA THR A 79 -6.95 6.65 0.82
C THR A 79 -5.45 6.50 1.07
N VAL A 80 -4.65 7.02 0.15
CA VAL A 80 -3.19 7.14 0.33
C VAL A 80 -2.87 8.58 0.68
N GLU A 81 -2.08 8.76 1.73
CA GLU A 81 -1.66 10.08 2.22
C GLU A 81 -0.16 10.12 2.41
N ARG A 82 0.44 11.28 2.10
CA ARG A 82 1.87 11.55 2.30
C ARG A 82 2.05 12.33 3.60
N TRP A 83 2.84 11.78 4.52
CA TRP A 83 3.09 12.29 5.87
C TRP A 83 4.57 12.57 6.13
#